data_AF-A0A497DGB9-F1
#
_entry.id   AF-A0A497DGB9-F1
#
_cell.length_a   1.000
_cell.length_b   1.000
_cell.length_c   1.000
_cell.angle_alpha   90.00
_cell.angle_beta   90.00
_cell.angle_gamma   90.00
#
_symmetry.space_group_name_H-M   'P 1'
#
loop_
_entity.id
_entity.type
_entity.pdbx_description
1 polymer ?
#
loop_
_entity_poly.entity_id
_entity_poly.type
_entity_poly.pdbx_seq_one_letter_code
_entity_poly.pdbx_strand_id
1 'polypeptide(L)'
;MKKFSLLFMSTLLVTAIAFGQSQRMVLAEEFTSATCGPCASQNPAFDALLAQNPDIITSIKYHMSWPSPGNDPMYLQNPNDNNARRAYYGINSVPHVHMDGGWWNGMPSQVNQARINMAAAIPSPFSIQVQHQLSSNADSIYITTLINATDNISSGDLRVFVVVIEKHIHFNSPPGTNGERDFYNVMKKMLPTNAGHALPSSFTTGQYMILTNKWALENVYDNDELAVVVFIQNYATKEVYQTAVSSTSALTPLFANDAELTNVYYATDKNCSGTMTPKFKIRNNGSDAITSMNIRYFINGGDTTDIDWTGNLNFLDDVEIQLPQLSFPLEDTNHFVVEITSVNGTSDDYSDNNTINHEFYRADILGEPAVMFLGLDDNPEQTTWKLFNFLGDVVQEGGPYSDPNSIKTIILGFTSSSCYRLEVYDSGNDGLTGNGFYQVVYGTNSTAFVGGDFSDKDVNEITYDIVGVDENDAAVNSLNIFPNPATDKISMSLMLSDSKNISVEIYDLTGKKVTAQNLGTQPAGWVNTSFDVSLLQSGVYIIKTLVGNRINVNKVIVR
;
A
#
# COMPACT_ATOMS: atom_id res chain seq x y z
N MET A 1 67.77 -23.90 37.33
CA MET A 1 67.15 -24.00 36.00
C MET A 1 65.71 -23.49 36.12
N LYS A 2 65.48 -22.21 35.81
CA LYS A 2 64.16 -21.57 35.88
C LYS A 2 63.46 -21.79 34.53
N LYS A 3 62.30 -22.45 34.55
CA LYS A 3 61.48 -22.72 33.36
C LYS A 3 60.75 -21.44 32.95
N PHE A 4 60.99 -20.97 31.73
CA PHE A 4 60.24 -19.92 31.07
C PHE A 4 58.96 -20.54 30.50
N SER A 5 57.78 -20.09 30.96
CA SER A 5 56.51 -20.38 30.31
C SER A 5 56.30 -19.37 29.19
N LEU A 6 56.25 -19.84 27.93
CA LEU A 6 55.79 -19.04 26.80
C LEU A 6 54.26 -18.95 26.85
N LEU A 7 53.74 -17.74 26.98
CA LEU A 7 52.34 -17.40 26.70
C LEU A 7 52.12 -17.52 25.18
N PHE A 8 51.25 -18.43 24.75
CA PHE A 8 50.70 -18.42 23.39
C PHE A 8 49.56 -17.40 23.36
N MET A 9 49.81 -16.25 22.73
CA MET A 9 48.77 -15.25 22.46
C MET A 9 48.08 -15.67 21.15
N SER A 10 46.89 -16.27 21.27
CA SER A 10 46.04 -16.57 20.11
C SER A 10 45.46 -15.27 19.58
N THR A 11 46.05 -14.73 18.52
CA THR A 11 45.44 -13.69 17.70
C THR A 11 44.21 -14.27 17.01
N LEU A 12 43.03 -13.89 17.49
CA LEU A 12 41.75 -14.08 16.81
C LEU A 12 41.81 -13.29 15.50
N LEU A 13 41.96 -13.98 14.37
CA LEU A 13 41.92 -13.36 13.04
C LEU A 13 40.44 -13.08 12.72
N VAL A 14 39.95 -11.91 13.12
CA VAL A 14 38.69 -11.38 12.57
C VAL A 14 38.99 -10.99 11.12
N THR A 15 38.57 -11.82 10.17
CA THR A 15 38.55 -11.43 8.76
C THR A 15 37.51 -10.32 8.61
N ALA A 16 37.95 -9.07 8.69
CA ALA A 16 37.19 -7.94 8.21
C ALA A 16 36.98 -8.15 6.71
N ILE A 17 35.77 -8.53 6.31
CA ILE A 17 35.36 -8.51 4.91
C ILE A 17 35.39 -7.04 4.51
N ALA A 18 36.36 -6.67 3.67
CA ALA A 18 36.36 -5.36 3.05
C ALA A 18 35.20 -5.34 2.06
N PHE A 19 34.09 -4.69 2.41
CA PHE A 19 33.02 -4.39 1.48
C PHE A 19 33.53 -3.33 0.51
N GLY A 20 34.05 -3.77 -0.64
CA GLY A 20 34.25 -2.86 -1.77
C GLY A 20 32.89 -2.41 -2.29
N GLN A 21 32.74 -1.13 -2.62
CA GLN A 21 31.56 -0.66 -3.34
C GLN A 21 31.37 -1.49 -4.61
N SER A 22 30.13 -1.87 -4.89
CA SER A 22 29.82 -2.69 -6.06
C SER A 22 30.08 -1.93 -7.35
N GLN A 23 30.48 -2.67 -8.38
CA GLN A 23 30.62 -2.12 -9.71
C GLN A 23 29.22 -1.76 -10.23
N ARG A 24 29.06 -0.54 -10.73
CA ARG A 24 27.80 -0.05 -11.29
C ARG A 24 27.57 -0.64 -12.68
N MET A 25 26.34 -1.09 -12.94
CA MET A 25 25.80 -1.27 -14.28
C MET A 25 24.97 -0.02 -14.63
N VAL A 26 25.37 0.66 -15.69
CA VAL A 26 24.72 1.87 -16.18
C VAL A 26 23.36 1.51 -16.77
N LEU A 27 22.34 2.32 -16.51
CA LEU A 27 21.05 2.23 -17.17
C LEU A 27 20.92 3.31 -18.24
N ALA A 28 20.59 2.92 -19.46
CA ALA A 28 20.11 3.83 -20.49
C ALA A 28 18.60 3.65 -20.73
N GLU A 29 17.83 4.65 -20.34
CA GLU A 29 16.40 4.71 -20.63
C GLU A 29 16.17 5.52 -21.90
N GLU A 30 15.82 4.84 -22.99
CA GLU A 30 15.57 5.47 -24.29
C GLU A 30 14.07 5.68 -24.53
N PHE A 31 13.71 6.87 -24.97
CA PHE A 31 12.40 7.24 -25.47
C PHE A 31 12.47 7.30 -26.99
N THR A 32 11.71 6.42 -27.65
CA THR A 32 11.80 6.22 -29.11
C THR A 32 10.42 5.98 -29.71
N SER A 33 10.35 5.83 -31.04
CA SER A 33 9.12 5.45 -31.73
C SER A 33 9.37 4.87 -33.12
N ALA A 34 8.61 3.85 -33.50
CA ALA A 34 8.55 3.25 -34.83
C ALA A 34 7.98 4.20 -35.91
N THR A 35 7.44 5.36 -35.53
CA THR A 35 7.01 6.40 -36.47
C THR A 35 8.00 7.56 -36.57
N CYS A 36 9.09 7.53 -35.80
CA CYS A 36 10.09 8.58 -35.71
C CYS A 36 11.27 8.34 -36.67
N GLY A 37 11.38 9.16 -37.71
CA GLY A 37 12.50 9.12 -38.66
C GLY A 37 13.88 9.34 -38.02
N PRO A 38 14.08 10.39 -37.19
CA PRO A 38 15.35 10.58 -36.47
C PRO A 38 15.73 9.41 -35.56
N CYS A 39 14.75 8.71 -34.99
CA CYS A 39 14.97 7.53 -34.16
C CYS A 39 15.56 6.40 -35.00
N ALA A 40 14.93 6.08 -36.14
CA ALA A 40 15.44 5.09 -37.09
C ALA A 40 16.88 5.37 -37.58
N SER A 41 17.27 6.64 -37.65
CA SER A 41 18.64 7.02 -38.03
C SER A 41 19.69 6.84 -36.92
N GLN A 42 19.27 6.78 -35.65
CA GLN A 42 20.15 6.79 -34.48
C GLN A 42 20.16 5.46 -33.71
N ASN A 43 19.01 4.77 -33.63
CA ASN A 43 18.87 3.52 -32.89
C ASN A 43 19.91 2.47 -33.30
N PRO A 44 20.19 2.19 -34.61
CA PRO A 44 21.08 1.09 -34.97
C PRO A 44 22.51 1.24 -34.43
N ALA A 45 23.05 2.47 -34.45
CA ALA A 45 24.39 2.74 -33.93
C ALA A 45 24.42 2.73 -32.40
N PHE A 46 23.34 3.19 -31.76
CA PHE A 46 23.20 3.17 -30.31
C PHE A 46 23.07 1.74 -29.78
N ASP A 47 22.22 0.91 -30.40
CA ASP A 47 22.04 -0.50 -30.05
C ASP A 47 23.33 -1.30 -30.24
N ALA A 48 24.05 -1.06 -31.34
CA ALA A 48 25.35 -1.67 -31.56
C ALA A 48 26.38 -1.28 -30.48
N LEU A 49 26.34 -0.05 -29.96
CA LEU A 49 27.20 0.41 -28.87
C LEU A 49 26.82 -0.27 -27.54
N LEU A 50 25.53 -0.40 -27.24
CA LEU A 50 25.06 -1.08 -26.03
C LEU A 50 25.44 -2.57 -26.05
N ALA A 51 25.22 -3.25 -27.19
CA ALA A 51 25.55 -4.66 -27.36
C ALA A 51 27.06 -4.97 -27.24
N GLN A 52 27.93 -3.97 -27.44
CA GLN A 52 29.38 -4.10 -27.23
C GLN A 52 29.78 -4.00 -25.75
N ASN A 53 28.86 -3.60 -24.86
CA ASN A 53 29.14 -3.29 -23.46
C ASN A 53 28.19 -4.00 -22.46
N PRO A 54 27.85 -5.29 -22.65
CA PRO A 54 26.80 -5.95 -21.88
C PRO A 54 27.11 -6.04 -20.37
N ASP A 55 28.39 -5.99 -19.99
CA ASP A 55 28.81 -6.10 -18.60
C ASP A 55 28.67 -4.79 -17.80
N ILE A 56 28.55 -3.64 -18.48
CA ILE A 56 28.60 -2.32 -17.82
C ILE A 56 27.43 -1.40 -18.17
N ILE A 57 26.61 -1.73 -19.18
CA ILE A 57 25.40 -0.97 -19.50
C ILE A 57 24.29 -1.87 -20.02
N THR A 58 23.07 -1.56 -19.62
CA THR A 58 21.84 -2.11 -20.20
C THR A 58 20.89 -0.98 -20.58
N SER A 59 19.78 -1.30 -21.26
CA SER A 59 18.78 -0.33 -21.63
C SER A 59 17.35 -0.80 -21.39
N ILE A 60 16.45 0.18 -21.30
CA ILE A 60 15.01 0.00 -21.40
C ILE A 60 14.51 0.98 -22.44
N LYS A 61 13.74 0.51 -23.42
CA LYS A 61 13.16 1.36 -24.47
C LYS A 61 11.67 1.58 -24.23
N TYR A 62 11.32 2.84 -23.97
CA TYR A 62 9.96 3.32 -23.83
C TYR A 62 9.48 3.89 -25.18
N HIS A 63 8.50 3.23 -25.78
CA HIS A 63 7.93 3.63 -27.06
C HIS A 63 6.85 4.70 -26.86
N MET A 64 6.76 5.67 -27.77
CA MET A 64 5.84 6.82 -27.63
C MET A 64 4.73 6.82 -28.69
N SER A 65 3.59 7.45 -28.37
CA SER A 65 2.47 7.73 -29.29
C SER A 65 2.75 8.82 -30.32
N TRP A 66 4.01 9.17 -30.55
CA TRP A 66 4.40 10.27 -31.42
C TRP A 66 5.84 10.09 -31.89
N PRO A 67 6.21 10.68 -33.06
CA PRO A 67 5.44 11.60 -33.90
C PRO A 67 4.31 10.92 -34.71
N SER A 68 3.51 11.73 -35.40
CA SER A 68 2.42 11.26 -36.28
C SER A 68 2.91 10.14 -37.23
N PRO A 69 2.13 9.08 -37.47
CA PRO A 69 0.72 8.88 -37.09
C PRO A 69 0.47 8.45 -35.63
N GLY A 70 1.53 8.24 -34.84
CA GLY A 70 1.41 7.95 -33.40
C GLY A 70 0.87 6.56 -33.05
N ASN A 71 0.90 5.63 -34.01
CA ASN A 71 0.37 4.28 -33.91
C ASN A 71 1.47 3.22 -33.69
N ASP A 72 2.56 3.60 -33.01
CA ASP A 72 3.63 2.67 -32.66
C ASP A 72 3.04 1.46 -31.89
N PRO A 73 3.14 0.22 -32.41
CA PRO A 73 2.50 -0.91 -31.76
C PRO A 73 3.11 -1.23 -30.40
N MET A 74 4.40 -1.01 -30.18
CA MET A 74 5.04 -1.24 -28.89
C MET A 74 4.57 -0.24 -27.83
N TYR A 75 4.22 0.99 -28.24
CA TYR A 75 3.53 1.93 -27.34
C TYR A 75 2.14 1.44 -26.97
N LEU A 76 1.37 0.98 -27.97
CA LEU A 76 -0.03 0.58 -27.79
C LEU A 76 -0.21 -0.63 -26.88
N GLN A 77 0.82 -1.44 -26.69
CA GLN A 77 0.82 -2.59 -25.77
C GLN A 77 0.79 -2.20 -24.29
N ASN A 78 1.38 -1.06 -23.93
CA ASN A 78 1.33 -0.55 -22.56
C ASN A 78 1.48 0.98 -22.53
N PRO A 79 0.42 1.73 -22.91
CA PRO A 79 0.47 3.20 -22.88
C PRO A 79 0.69 3.75 -21.47
N ASN A 80 0.17 3.07 -20.44
CA ASN A 80 0.18 3.54 -19.06
C ASN A 80 1.61 3.68 -18.53
N ASP A 81 2.41 2.61 -18.59
CA ASP A 81 3.76 2.62 -18.03
C ASP A 81 4.72 3.45 -18.90
N ASN A 82 4.56 3.41 -20.23
CA ASN A 82 5.30 4.27 -21.16
C ASN A 82 5.06 5.76 -20.86
N ASN A 83 3.79 6.16 -20.69
CA ASN A 83 3.42 7.54 -20.39
C ASN A 83 3.88 7.96 -18.98
N ALA A 84 3.78 7.08 -17.98
CA ALA A 84 4.22 7.34 -16.62
C ALA A 84 5.71 7.66 -16.57
N ARG A 85 6.55 6.85 -17.23
CA ARG A 85 8.00 7.09 -17.27
C ARG A 85 8.36 8.35 -18.08
N ARG A 86 7.68 8.60 -19.20
CA ARG A 86 7.82 9.84 -19.98
C ARG A 86 7.52 11.07 -19.11
N ALA A 87 6.41 11.04 -18.38
CA ALA A 87 5.97 12.13 -17.52
C ALA A 87 6.95 12.38 -16.37
N TYR A 88 7.47 11.32 -15.75
CA TYR A 88 8.47 11.41 -14.69
C TYR A 88 9.73 12.19 -15.12
N TYR A 89 10.23 11.93 -16.33
CA TYR A 89 11.38 12.65 -16.87
C TYR A 89 11.03 13.97 -17.58
N GLY A 90 9.76 14.21 -17.90
CA GLY A 90 9.33 15.40 -18.64
C GLY A 90 9.73 15.36 -20.12
N ILE A 91 9.79 14.18 -20.72
CA ILE A 91 10.24 14.00 -22.10
C ILE A 91 9.21 14.58 -23.09
N ASN A 92 9.69 15.45 -23.98
CA ASN A 92 8.89 16.16 -24.98
C ASN A 92 9.44 16.02 -26.42
N SER A 93 10.52 15.27 -26.62
CA SER A 93 11.09 14.95 -27.94
C SER A 93 11.68 13.53 -27.97
N VAL A 94 11.63 12.87 -29.13
CA VAL A 94 12.28 11.58 -29.41
C VAL A 94 13.13 11.70 -30.68
N PRO A 95 14.28 10.99 -30.77
CA PRO A 95 14.81 10.07 -29.76
C PRO A 95 15.48 10.83 -28.60
N HIS A 96 15.34 10.30 -27.38
CA HIS A 96 15.94 10.88 -26.18
C HIS A 96 16.38 9.77 -25.21
N VAL A 97 17.52 9.93 -24.56
CA VAL A 97 18.09 8.95 -23.63
C VAL A 97 18.36 9.64 -22.29
N HIS A 98 17.98 8.99 -21.20
CA HIS A 98 18.47 9.28 -19.85
C HIS A 98 19.44 8.19 -19.42
N MET A 99 20.67 8.57 -19.07
CA MET A 99 21.65 7.67 -18.46
C MET A 99 21.66 7.88 -16.95
N ASP A 100 21.56 6.78 -16.21
CA ASP A 100 21.51 6.72 -14.73
C ASP A 100 20.59 7.78 -14.12
N GLY A 101 19.38 7.89 -14.66
CA GLY A 101 18.39 8.80 -14.08
C GLY A 101 18.57 10.27 -14.39
N GLY A 102 19.51 10.61 -15.28
CA GLY A 102 19.80 11.99 -15.66
C GLY A 102 21.21 12.45 -15.31
N TRP A 103 22.10 11.54 -14.85
CA TRP A 103 23.54 11.79 -14.84
C TRP A 103 24.02 12.34 -16.19
N TRP A 104 23.45 11.81 -17.27
CA TRP A 104 23.46 12.46 -18.58
C TRP A 104 22.11 12.27 -19.28
N ASN A 105 21.69 13.23 -20.10
CA ASN A 105 20.53 13.08 -20.98
C ASN A 105 20.74 13.81 -22.32
N GLY A 106 20.09 13.32 -23.39
CA GLY A 106 20.21 13.87 -24.74
C GLY A 106 19.83 12.87 -25.84
N MET A 107 20.31 13.06 -27.06
CA MET A 107 20.00 12.16 -28.18
C MET A 107 20.90 10.91 -28.17
N PRO A 108 20.43 9.74 -28.63
CA PRO A 108 21.24 8.51 -28.68
C PRO A 108 22.58 8.68 -29.41
N SER A 109 22.60 9.43 -30.52
CA SER A 109 23.83 9.74 -31.29
C SER A 109 24.93 10.46 -30.49
N GLN A 110 24.59 11.05 -29.35
CA GLN A 110 25.55 11.73 -28.49
C GLN A 110 26.18 10.76 -27.48
N VAL A 111 25.63 9.56 -27.28
CA VAL A 111 26.19 8.53 -26.40
C VAL A 111 27.38 7.86 -27.09
N ASN A 112 28.48 7.74 -26.36
CA ASN A 112 29.71 7.13 -26.87
C ASN A 112 30.37 6.30 -25.77
N GLN A 113 31.37 5.50 -26.15
CA GLN A 113 32.09 4.61 -25.24
C GLN A 113 32.69 5.34 -24.03
N ALA A 114 33.27 6.53 -24.25
CA ALA A 114 33.87 7.31 -23.16
C ALA A 114 32.83 7.69 -22.11
N ARG A 115 31.62 8.05 -22.53
CA ARG A 115 30.52 8.34 -21.61
C ARG A 115 30.09 7.12 -20.81
N ILE A 116 29.92 5.98 -21.47
CA ILE A 116 29.55 4.71 -20.78
C ILE A 116 30.61 4.37 -19.73
N ASN A 117 31.89 4.45 -20.11
CA ASN A 117 33.01 4.16 -19.19
C ASN A 117 33.04 5.12 -17.99
N MET A 118 32.77 6.42 -18.20
CA MET A 118 32.73 7.40 -17.11
C MET A 118 31.59 7.13 -16.12
N ALA A 119 30.40 6.78 -16.62
CA ALA A 119 29.27 6.43 -15.76
C ALA A 119 29.54 5.12 -15.00
N ALA A 120 30.02 4.08 -15.70
CA ALA A 120 30.35 2.80 -15.09
C ALA A 120 31.47 2.92 -14.05
N ALA A 121 32.43 3.84 -14.21
CA ALA A 121 33.50 4.06 -13.24
C ALA A 121 33.01 4.60 -11.88
N ILE A 122 31.76 5.08 -11.78
CA ILE A 122 31.16 5.52 -10.52
C ILE A 122 30.65 4.28 -9.78
N PRO A 123 31.19 3.95 -8.59
CA PRO A 123 30.72 2.78 -7.86
C PRO A 123 29.26 2.92 -7.44
N SER A 124 28.66 1.79 -7.09
CA SER A 124 27.30 1.71 -6.60
C SER A 124 27.25 1.36 -5.11
N PRO A 125 26.30 1.94 -4.36
CA PRO A 125 26.07 1.53 -2.98
C PRO A 125 25.20 0.27 -2.87
N PHE A 126 24.75 -0.33 -3.98
CA PHE A 126 23.96 -1.56 -3.98
C PHE A 126 24.47 -2.58 -4.98
N SER A 127 24.43 -3.87 -4.65
CA SER A 127 24.44 -4.95 -5.63
C SER A 127 23.04 -5.55 -5.76
N ILE A 128 22.70 -5.99 -6.98
CA ILE A 128 21.38 -6.57 -7.28
C ILE A 128 21.61 -7.90 -8.02
N GLN A 129 20.95 -8.96 -7.57
CA GLN A 129 20.76 -10.19 -8.33
C GLN A 129 19.29 -10.31 -8.73
N VAL A 130 19.03 -10.71 -9.96
CA VAL A 130 17.66 -10.87 -10.46
C VAL A 130 17.54 -12.22 -11.16
N GLN A 131 16.56 -13.00 -10.74
CA GLN A 131 16.15 -14.22 -11.41
C GLN A 131 14.75 -14.01 -12.01
N HIS A 132 14.54 -14.52 -13.22
CA HIS A 132 13.19 -14.69 -13.74
C HIS A 132 12.94 -16.14 -14.17
N GLN A 133 11.68 -16.56 -14.08
CA GLN A 133 11.22 -17.87 -14.53
C GLN A 133 9.81 -17.72 -15.13
N LEU A 134 9.55 -18.41 -16.24
CA LEU A 134 8.20 -18.51 -16.77
C LEU A 134 7.43 -19.62 -16.05
N SER A 135 6.11 -19.45 -15.93
CA SER A 135 5.21 -20.54 -15.54
C SER A 135 5.35 -21.73 -16.49
N SER A 136 4.94 -22.91 -16.04
CA SER A 136 5.05 -24.15 -16.84
C SER A 136 4.26 -24.10 -18.17
N ASN A 137 3.20 -23.28 -18.22
CA ASN A 137 2.41 -22.99 -19.42
C ASN A 137 2.81 -21.68 -20.13
N ALA A 138 3.87 -21.01 -19.65
CA ALA A 138 4.40 -19.76 -20.18
C ALA A 138 3.33 -18.65 -20.35
N ASP A 139 2.40 -18.57 -19.39
CA ASP A 139 1.38 -17.52 -19.29
C ASP A 139 1.71 -16.44 -18.25
N SER A 140 2.77 -16.66 -17.45
CA SER A 140 3.19 -15.78 -16.36
C SER A 140 4.70 -15.76 -16.25
N ILE A 141 5.27 -14.62 -15.83
CA ILE A 141 6.66 -14.49 -15.41
C ILE A 141 6.72 -14.26 -13.90
N TYR A 142 7.56 -15.03 -13.23
CA TYR A 142 7.93 -14.89 -11.82
C TYR A 142 9.33 -14.29 -11.74
N ILE A 143 9.50 -13.33 -10.83
CA ILE A 143 10.72 -12.54 -10.72
C ILE A 143 11.11 -12.51 -9.25
N THR A 144 12.35 -12.86 -8.96
CA THR A 144 12.94 -12.76 -7.62
C THR A 144 14.16 -11.85 -7.68
N THR A 145 14.14 -10.79 -6.88
CA THR A 145 15.18 -9.77 -6.82
C THR A 145 15.81 -9.78 -5.44
N LEU A 146 17.13 -9.97 -5.37
CA LEU A 146 17.91 -9.80 -4.14
C LEU A 146 18.70 -8.50 -4.24
N ILE A 147 18.44 -7.58 -3.33
CA ILE A 147 19.12 -6.29 -3.20
C ILE A 147 20.01 -6.36 -1.97
N ASN A 148 21.28 -5.98 -2.11
CA ASN A 148 22.23 -5.91 -1.00
C ASN A 148 22.92 -4.53 -0.99
N ALA A 149 22.90 -3.85 0.16
CA ALA A 149 23.60 -2.60 0.36
C ALA A 149 25.10 -2.86 0.55
N THR A 150 25.92 -2.45 -0.41
CA THR A 150 27.38 -2.54 -0.34
C THR A 150 28.02 -1.29 0.28
N ASP A 151 27.23 -0.24 0.54
CA ASP A 151 27.62 0.97 1.25
C ASP A 151 26.43 1.53 2.04
N ASN A 152 26.68 2.48 2.95
CA ASN A 152 25.64 3.12 3.73
C ASN A 152 24.86 4.15 2.89
N ILE A 153 23.53 4.11 2.99
CA ILE A 153 22.65 5.18 2.49
C ILE A 153 21.96 5.81 3.69
N SER A 154 22.19 7.10 3.92
CA SER A 154 21.67 7.78 5.12
C SER A 154 20.22 8.27 4.99
N SER A 155 19.79 8.61 3.78
CA SER A 155 18.41 9.05 3.49
C SER A 155 18.13 9.11 1.97
N GLY A 156 16.87 8.88 1.57
CA GLY A 156 16.39 9.06 0.20
C GLY A 156 14.95 8.59 0.01
N ASP A 157 14.26 9.09 -1.02
CA ASP A 157 13.02 8.49 -1.55
C ASP A 157 13.44 7.34 -2.46
N LEU A 158 13.93 6.25 -1.87
CA LEU A 158 14.46 5.12 -2.61
C LEU A 158 13.31 4.25 -3.13
N ARG A 159 13.39 3.90 -4.41
CA ARG A 159 12.46 2.97 -5.05
C ARG A 159 13.22 1.99 -5.91
N VAL A 160 12.75 0.74 -5.92
CA VAL A 160 13.16 -0.24 -6.91
C VAL A 160 12.09 -0.35 -7.99
N PHE A 161 12.54 -0.37 -9.23
CA PHE A 161 11.70 -0.58 -10.40
C PHE A 161 12.06 -1.92 -11.01
N VAL A 162 11.06 -2.77 -11.21
CA VAL A 162 11.21 -4.07 -11.87
C VAL A 162 10.52 -3.97 -13.22
N VAL A 163 11.29 -4.02 -14.31
CA VAL A 163 10.78 -3.76 -15.66
C VAL A 163 10.96 -4.98 -16.53
N VAL A 164 9.84 -5.60 -16.92
CA VAL A 164 9.84 -6.67 -17.92
C VAL A 164 10.06 -6.05 -19.28
N ILE A 165 11.04 -6.58 -20.02
CA ILE A 165 11.40 -6.18 -21.37
C ILE A 165 11.35 -7.36 -22.32
N GLU A 166 11.23 -7.07 -23.60
CA GLU A 166 11.46 -8.01 -24.69
C GLU A 166 12.77 -7.60 -25.37
N LYS A 167 13.81 -8.45 -25.24
CA LYS A 167 15.19 -8.16 -25.65
C LYS A 167 15.29 -7.89 -27.14
N HIS A 168 14.52 -8.62 -27.96
CA HIS A 168 14.43 -8.44 -29.40
C HIS A 168 13.01 -8.68 -29.91
N ILE A 169 12.49 -7.75 -30.69
CA ILE A 169 11.26 -7.90 -31.44
C ILE A 169 11.58 -7.69 -32.92
N HIS A 170 11.26 -8.70 -33.75
CA HIS A 170 11.41 -8.63 -35.20
C HIS A 170 10.07 -8.60 -35.91
N PHE A 171 9.87 -7.62 -36.80
CA PHE A 171 8.72 -7.57 -37.69
C PHE A 171 9.13 -7.87 -39.14
N ASN A 172 8.40 -8.79 -39.79
CA ASN A 172 8.58 -9.12 -41.21
C ASN A 172 8.41 -7.90 -42.14
N SER A 173 7.62 -6.92 -41.73
CA SER A 173 7.43 -5.63 -42.39
C SER A 173 7.50 -4.51 -41.35
N PRO A 174 8.01 -3.30 -41.69
CA PRO A 174 8.10 -2.21 -40.73
C PRO A 174 6.75 -1.93 -40.06
N PRO A 175 6.66 -1.96 -38.72
CA PRO A 175 5.41 -1.76 -38.00
C PRO A 175 4.97 -0.29 -37.97
N GLY A 176 5.87 0.64 -38.25
CA GLY A 176 5.61 2.07 -38.33
C GLY A 176 6.22 2.70 -39.58
N THR A 177 6.11 4.02 -39.67
CA THR A 177 6.48 4.80 -40.86
C THR A 177 7.99 5.05 -41.01
N ASN A 178 8.80 4.71 -40.00
CA ASN A 178 10.23 5.03 -40.01
C ASN A 178 11.11 3.96 -40.70
N GLY A 179 10.55 2.78 -41.01
CA GLY A 179 11.23 1.71 -41.74
C GLY A 179 12.00 0.69 -40.89
N GLU A 180 12.10 0.87 -39.58
CA GLU A 180 12.73 -0.10 -38.68
C GLU A 180 11.94 -1.43 -38.62
N ARG A 181 12.64 -2.53 -38.35
CA ARG A 181 12.05 -3.87 -38.22
C ARG A 181 12.49 -4.60 -36.95
N ASP A 182 13.62 -4.18 -36.39
CA ASP A 182 14.25 -4.79 -35.23
C ASP A 182 14.24 -3.77 -34.10
N PHE A 183 13.66 -4.16 -32.98
CA PHE A 183 13.53 -3.32 -31.79
C PHE A 183 14.11 -4.10 -30.60
N TYR A 184 14.87 -3.42 -29.75
CA TYR A 184 15.62 -4.06 -28.67
C TYR A 184 15.19 -3.53 -27.30
N ASN A 185 15.20 -4.39 -26.29
CA ASN A 185 14.88 -4.06 -24.89
C ASN A 185 13.59 -3.23 -24.71
N VAL A 186 12.55 -3.59 -25.45
CA VAL A 186 11.26 -2.89 -25.45
C VAL A 186 10.55 -3.14 -24.12
N MET A 187 10.15 -2.09 -23.41
CA MET A 187 9.41 -2.21 -22.16
C MET A 187 8.03 -2.84 -22.39
N LYS A 188 7.72 -3.87 -21.60
CA LYS A 188 6.43 -4.58 -21.60
C LYS A 188 5.60 -4.22 -20.38
N LYS A 189 6.20 -4.25 -19.18
CA LYS A 189 5.51 -3.99 -17.92
C LYS A 189 6.44 -3.44 -16.84
N MET A 190 5.96 -2.47 -16.06
CA MET A 190 6.59 -2.06 -14.80
C MET A 190 5.86 -2.70 -13.60
N LEU A 191 6.63 -3.25 -12.66
CA LEU A 191 6.13 -3.99 -11.49
C LEU A 191 6.63 -3.39 -10.16
N PRO A 192 5.84 -3.52 -9.08
CA PRO A 192 4.44 -3.98 -9.08
C PRO A 192 3.51 -2.96 -9.76
N THR A 193 3.91 -1.69 -9.80
CA THR A 193 3.24 -0.60 -10.52
C THR A 193 4.28 0.31 -11.18
N ASN A 194 3.84 1.25 -12.02
CA ASN A 194 4.73 2.27 -12.59
C ASN A 194 5.29 3.29 -11.58
N ALA A 195 4.83 3.27 -10.32
CA ALA A 195 5.42 4.06 -9.24
C ALA A 195 6.67 3.40 -8.64
N GLY A 196 6.97 2.14 -8.98
CA GLY A 196 8.00 1.32 -8.36
C GLY A 196 7.58 0.81 -6.97
N HIS A 197 8.42 -0.03 -6.36
CA HIS A 197 8.28 -0.44 -4.97
C HIS A 197 9.13 0.47 -4.09
N ALA A 198 8.54 1.08 -3.07
CA ALA A 198 9.26 1.94 -2.13
C ALA A 198 10.20 1.09 -1.26
N LEU A 199 11.41 1.57 -1.04
CA LEU A 199 12.41 0.95 -0.19
C LEU A 199 12.54 1.73 1.12
N PRO A 200 13.14 1.14 2.18
CA PRO A 200 13.60 1.90 3.33
C PRO A 200 14.38 3.14 2.91
N SER A 201 14.16 4.26 3.60
CA SER A 201 14.82 5.52 3.25
C SER A 201 16.33 5.51 3.52
N SER A 202 16.81 4.55 4.30
CA SER A 202 18.21 4.35 4.64
C SER A 202 18.58 2.87 4.62
N PHE A 203 19.86 2.60 4.36
CA PHE A 203 20.44 1.26 4.43
C PHE A 203 21.79 1.32 5.14
N THR A 204 22.11 0.29 5.91
CA THR A 204 23.47 0.03 6.40
C THR A 204 24.19 -0.97 5.51
N THR A 205 25.52 -0.88 5.41
CA THR A 205 26.31 -1.88 4.67
C THR A 205 26.04 -3.29 5.17
N GLY A 206 25.75 -4.21 4.25
CA GLY A 206 25.40 -5.61 4.52
C GLY A 206 23.89 -5.85 4.68
N GLN A 207 23.09 -4.79 4.81
CA GLN A 207 21.64 -4.94 4.82
C GLN A 207 21.15 -5.39 3.45
N TYR A 208 20.23 -6.37 3.43
CA TYR A 208 19.69 -6.89 2.19
C TYR A 208 18.18 -7.10 2.27
N MET A 209 17.56 -7.32 1.12
CA MET A 209 16.14 -7.67 1.01
C MET A 209 15.89 -8.52 -0.23
N ILE A 210 14.88 -9.38 -0.17
CA ILE A 210 14.42 -10.18 -1.31
C ILE A 210 12.97 -9.83 -1.64
N LEU A 211 12.77 -9.36 -2.87
CA LEU A 211 11.47 -9.03 -3.43
C LEU A 211 11.03 -10.09 -4.43
N THR A 212 9.74 -10.39 -4.43
CA THR A 212 9.13 -11.29 -5.43
C THR A 212 8.04 -10.55 -6.17
N ASN A 213 7.98 -10.75 -7.48
CA ASN A 213 6.93 -10.21 -8.34
C ASN A 213 6.43 -11.28 -9.30
N LYS A 214 5.17 -11.15 -9.69
CA LYS A 214 4.53 -11.97 -10.71
C LYS A 214 3.84 -11.04 -11.72
N TRP A 215 3.87 -11.41 -12.98
CA TRP A 215 3.04 -10.79 -14.01
C TRP A 215 2.45 -11.86 -14.91
N ALA A 216 1.12 -11.87 -15.04
CA ALA A 216 0.46 -12.62 -16.10
C ALA A 216 0.80 -11.96 -17.44
N LEU A 217 1.40 -12.70 -18.37
CA LEU A 217 1.92 -12.17 -19.61
C LEU A 217 0.78 -11.63 -20.48
N GLU A 218 0.99 -10.41 -20.97
CA GLU A 218 0.07 -9.77 -21.92
C GLU A 218 0.90 -9.06 -22.99
N ASN A 219 0.44 -9.11 -24.24
CA ASN A 219 1.04 -8.36 -25.34
C ASN A 219 2.53 -8.69 -25.60
N VAL A 220 2.97 -9.93 -25.38
CA VAL A 220 4.32 -10.44 -25.69
C VAL A 220 4.34 -11.06 -27.09
N TYR A 221 5.38 -10.79 -27.89
CA TYR A 221 5.56 -11.36 -29.22
C TYR A 221 6.33 -12.70 -29.18
N ASP A 222 7.37 -12.77 -28.36
CA ASP A 222 8.20 -13.96 -28.16
C ASP A 222 8.61 -14.11 -26.69
N ASN A 223 8.15 -15.19 -26.06
CA ASN A 223 8.43 -15.46 -24.65
C ASN A 223 9.91 -15.79 -24.39
N ASP A 224 10.65 -16.29 -25.38
CA ASP A 224 12.09 -16.59 -25.25
C ASP A 224 12.95 -15.31 -25.25
N GLU A 225 12.37 -14.21 -25.72
CA GLU A 225 12.99 -12.89 -25.71
C GLU A 225 12.66 -12.08 -24.45
N LEU A 226 11.93 -12.62 -23.48
CA LEU A 226 11.69 -11.95 -22.22
C LEU A 226 12.96 -11.85 -21.35
N ALA A 227 13.10 -10.70 -20.70
CA ALA A 227 14.05 -10.46 -19.62
C ALA A 227 13.48 -9.40 -18.67
N VAL A 228 14.17 -9.17 -17.56
CA VAL A 228 13.81 -8.15 -16.58
C VAL A 228 15.01 -7.26 -16.32
N VAL A 229 14.80 -5.95 -16.36
CA VAL A 229 15.74 -4.95 -15.89
C VAL A 229 15.24 -4.41 -14.57
N VAL A 230 16.07 -4.52 -13.53
CA VAL A 230 15.77 -3.98 -12.20
C VAL A 230 16.72 -2.85 -11.90
N PHE A 231 16.22 -1.74 -11.37
CA PHE A 231 17.07 -0.63 -10.94
C PHE A 231 16.56 0.04 -9.67
N ILE A 232 17.49 0.53 -8.86
CA ILE A 232 17.22 1.31 -7.65
C ILE A 232 17.44 2.77 -7.97
N GLN A 233 16.45 3.61 -7.72
CA GLN A 233 16.46 5.03 -8.02
C GLN A 233 16.03 5.85 -6.79
N ASN A 234 16.71 6.97 -6.56
CA ASN A 234 16.16 8.03 -5.73
C ASN A 234 15.09 8.76 -6.53
N TYR A 235 13.82 8.58 -6.17
CA TYR A 235 12.70 9.08 -6.95
C TYR A 235 12.62 10.61 -6.97
N ALA A 236 13.12 11.29 -5.92
CA ALA A 236 13.14 12.74 -5.82
C ALA A 236 14.25 13.37 -6.69
N THR A 237 15.47 12.83 -6.63
CA THR A 237 16.62 13.36 -7.39
C THR A 237 16.74 12.78 -8.79
N LYS A 238 15.99 11.71 -9.07
CA LYS A 238 16.03 10.87 -10.26
C LYS A 238 17.28 10.02 -10.39
N GLU A 239 18.29 10.16 -9.53
CA GLU A 239 19.54 9.38 -9.63
C GLU A 239 19.28 7.87 -9.55
N VAL A 240 19.82 7.11 -10.50
CA VAL A 240 19.86 5.64 -10.43
C VAL A 240 21.13 5.23 -9.70
N TYR A 241 20.99 4.44 -8.63
CA TYR A 241 22.11 3.94 -7.84
C TYR A 241 22.69 2.65 -8.40
N GLN A 242 21.84 1.73 -8.87
CA GLN A 242 22.27 0.45 -9.43
C GLN A 242 21.24 -0.07 -10.40
N THR A 243 21.71 -0.88 -11.35
CA THR A 243 20.91 -1.64 -12.30
C THR A 243 21.36 -3.09 -12.34
N ALA A 244 20.46 -4.02 -12.65
CA ALA A 244 20.80 -5.39 -13.01
C ALA A 244 19.83 -5.91 -14.07
N VAL A 245 20.31 -6.86 -14.87
CA VAL A 245 19.50 -7.62 -15.81
C VAL A 245 19.33 -9.03 -15.25
N SER A 246 18.12 -9.56 -15.36
CA SER A 246 17.79 -10.90 -14.89
C SER A 246 18.51 -12.01 -15.65
N SER A 247 18.76 -13.09 -14.94
CA SER A 247 19.14 -14.38 -15.52
C SER A 247 18.08 -15.44 -15.20
N THR A 248 18.15 -16.59 -15.86
CA THR A 248 17.36 -17.78 -15.48
C THR A 248 18.05 -18.61 -14.39
N SER A 249 19.32 -18.29 -14.09
CA SER A 249 20.10 -18.94 -13.03
C SER A 249 19.52 -18.61 -11.65
N ALA A 250 19.65 -19.56 -10.73
CA ALA A 250 19.26 -19.34 -9.33
C ALA A 250 20.06 -18.19 -8.72
N LEU A 251 19.40 -17.43 -7.84
CA LEU A 251 20.06 -16.47 -6.98
C LEU A 251 21.09 -17.18 -6.10
N THR A 252 22.18 -16.49 -5.78
CA THR A 252 23.15 -16.95 -4.78
C THR A 252 22.80 -16.34 -3.42
N PRO A 253 22.48 -17.16 -2.40
CA PRO A 253 22.25 -16.69 -1.03
C PRO A 253 23.44 -15.91 -0.48
N LEU A 254 23.18 -14.93 0.38
CA LEU A 254 24.25 -14.17 1.06
C LEU A 254 24.78 -14.90 2.29
N PHE A 255 23.95 -15.75 2.90
CA PHE A 255 24.22 -16.44 4.16
C PHE A 255 23.88 -17.92 4.05
N ALA A 256 24.41 -18.73 4.98
CA ALA A 256 24.14 -20.17 4.99
C ALA A 256 22.85 -20.47 5.76
N ASN A 257 22.71 -19.90 6.95
CA ASN A 257 21.62 -20.15 7.88
C ASN A 257 20.86 -18.86 8.16
N ASP A 258 19.81 -18.59 7.38
CA ASP A 258 19.10 -17.30 7.38
C ASP A 258 17.60 -17.50 7.14
N ALA A 259 16.80 -17.17 8.14
CA ALA A 259 15.36 -17.28 8.14
C ALA A 259 14.71 -15.90 8.30
N GLU A 260 13.81 -15.54 7.40
CA GLU A 260 13.13 -14.24 7.42
C GLU A 260 11.66 -14.38 7.81
N LEU A 261 11.20 -13.53 8.72
CA LEU A 261 9.76 -13.26 8.91
C LEU A 261 9.27 -12.31 7.83
N THR A 262 8.46 -12.82 6.90
CA THR A 262 8.04 -12.07 5.71
C THR A 262 6.70 -11.36 5.89
N ASN A 263 5.74 -11.99 6.57
CA ASN A 263 4.39 -11.46 6.72
C ASN A 263 3.72 -11.91 8.02
N VAL A 264 2.79 -11.08 8.50
CA VAL A 264 1.76 -11.45 9.47
C VAL A 264 0.40 -11.28 8.79
N TYR A 265 -0.45 -12.28 8.95
CA TYR A 265 -1.82 -12.32 8.43
C TYR A 265 -2.81 -12.45 9.58
N TYR A 266 -4.03 -11.99 9.35
CA TYR A 266 -5.15 -12.06 10.31
C TYR A 266 -4.84 -11.40 11.67
N ALA A 267 -3.81 -10.55 11.74
CA ALA A 267 -3.63 -9.62 12.83
C ALA A 267 -4.48 -8.39 12.53
N THR A 268 -5.36 -8.04 13.46
CA THR A 268 -6.27 -6.91 13.29
C THR A 268 -5.53 -5.59 13.40
N ASP A 269 -5.81 -4.60 12.56
CA ASP A 269 -5.32 -3.22 12.75
C ASP A 269 -6.15 -2.47 13.80
N LYS A 270 -7.42 -2.85 13.95
CA LYS A 270 -8.35 -2.37 14.97
C LYS A 270 -8.87 -3.52 15.81
N ASN A 271 -8.72 -3.43 17.13
CA ASN A 271 -9.15 -4.48 18.06
C ASN A 271 -9.98 -3.88 19.21
N CYS A 272 -11.09 -4.53 19.59
CA CYS A 272 -11.88 -4.24 20.77
C CYS A 272 -12.12 -5.47 21.67
N SER A 273 -11.84 -6.67 21.19
CA SER A 273 -12.08 -7.92 21.90
C SER A 273 -10.97 -8.28 22.89
N GLY A 274 -9.75 -7.75 22.69
CA GLY A 274 -8.54 -8.21 23.39
C GLY A 274 -8.15 -9.62 22.98
N THR A 275 -8.54 -10.06 21.78
CA THR A 275 -8.23 -11.37 21.22
C THR A 275 -7.90 -11.29 19.74
N MET A 276 -7.08 -12.21 19.24
CA MET A 276 -6.80 -12.37 17.80
C MET A 276 -6.30 -13.79 17.50
N THR A 277 -6.36 -14.22 16.23
CA THR A 277 -5.90 -15.55 15.80
C THR A 277 -4.95 -15.41 14.59
N PRO A 278 -3.76 -14.82 14.79
CA PRO A 278 -2.87 -14.45 13.70
C PRO A 278 -2.17 -15.66 13.09
N LYS A 279 -1.69 -15.49 11.87
CA LYS A 279 -0.82 -16.40 11.15
C LYS A 279 0.41 -15.62 10.72
N PHE A 280 1.59 -16.22 10.65
CA PHE A 280 2.77 -15.54 10.12
C PHE A 280 3.56 -16.46 9.19
N LYS A 281 4.38 -15.86 8.34
CA LYS A 281 5.12 -16.54 7.28
C LYS A 281 6.62 -16.40 7.46
N ILE A 282 7.32 -17.52 7.37
CA ILE A 282 8.77 -17.59 7.40
C ILE A 282 9.28 -18.11 6.07
N ARG A 283 10.35 -17.49 5.54
CA ARG A 283 11.06 -17.93 4.34
C ARG A 283 12.51 -18.27 4.68
N ASN A 284 13.06 -19.31 4.07
CA ASN A 284 14.50 -19.56 4.12
C ASN A 284 15.24 -18.69 3.08
N ASN A 285 16.07 -17.77 3.53
CA ASN A 285 16.95 -16.96 2.68
C ASN A 285 18.39 -17.49 2.61
N GLY A 286 18.72 -18.49 3.43
CA GLY A 286 20.02 -19.13 3.49
C GLY A 286 20.21 -20.23 2.44
N SER A 287 21.47 -20.61 2.20
CA SER A 287 21.80 -21.74 1.32
C SER A 287 21.51 -23.10 1.95
N ASP A 288 21.56 -23.22 3.27
CA ASP A 288 21.33 -24.46 3.98
C ASP A 288 19.83 -24.66 4.22
N ALA A 289 19.35 -25.89 4.09
CA ALA A 289 17.95 -26.19 4.37
C ALA A 289 17.64 -25.96 5.86
N ILE A 290 16.56 -25.25 6.15
CA ILE A 290 16.08 -25.05 7.53
C ILE A 290 15.28 -26.28 7.94
N THR A 291 15.79 -26.99 8.95
CA THR A 291 15.19 -28.21 9.49
C THR A 291 14.57 -28.02 10.86
N SER A 292 14.96 -26.96 11.58
CA SER A 292 14.36 -26.57 12.85
C SER A 292 14.49 -25.07 13.10
N MET A 293 13.53 -24.48 13.81
CA MET A 293 13.60 -23.11 14.31
C MET A 293 13.01 -23.04 15.72
N ASN A 294 13.58 -22.19 16.58
CA ASN A 294 12.88 -21.73 17.79
C ASN A 294 12.37 -20.31 17.51
N ILE A 295 11.07 -20.13 17.74
CA ILE A 295 10.35 -18.89 17.43
C ILE A 295 9.67 -18.45 18.71
N ARG A 296 9.67 -17.15 18.97
CA ARG A 296 8.99 -16.55 20.11
C ARG A 296 7.96 -15.56 19.62
N TYR A 297 6.85 -15.46 20.32
CA TYR A 297 5.92 -14.35 20.12
C TYR A 297 5.37 -13.81 21.44
N PHE A 298 4.95 -12.54 21.43
CA PHE A 298 4.32 -11.87 22.56
C PHE A 298 3.49 -10.66 22.09
N ILE A 299 2.63 -10.16 22.97
CA ILE A 299 1.87 -8.92 22.77
C ILE A 299 2.22 -7.94 23.90
N ASN A 300 2.48 -6.67 23.55
CA ASN A 300 2.71 -5.56 24.49
C ASN A 300 3.83 -5.80 25.51
N GLY A 301 4.87 -6.57 25.12
CA GLY A 301 5.97 -6.95 26.04
C GLY A 301 5.53 -7.85 27.21
N GLY A 302 4.35 -8.49 27.10
CA GLY A 302 3.82 -9.42 28.09
C GLY A 302 4.53 -10.77 28.08
N ASP A 303 3.85 -11.80 28.60
CA ASP A 303 4.39 -13.16 28.64
C ASP A 303 4.71 -13.67 27.23
N THR A 304 5.87 -14.31 27.13
CA THR A 304 6.38 -14.86 25.87
C THR A 304 5.92 -16.31 25.70
N THR A 305 5.61 -16.69 24.46
CA THR A 305 5.36 -18.09 24.09
C THR A 305 6.37 -18.50 23.04
N ASP A 306 7.02 -19.63 23.27
CA ASP A 306 7.99 -20.21 22.35
C ASP A 306 7.33 -21.34 21.53
N ILE A 307 7.71 -21.44 20.26
CA ILE A 307 7.31 -22.46 19.29
C ILE A 307 8.58 -23.14 18.79
N ASP A 308 8.61 -24.46 18.91
CA ASP A 308 9.60 -25.30 18.24
C ASP A 308 9.02 -25.76 16.90
N TRP A 309 9.57 -25.24 15.81
CA TRP A 309 9.23 -25.67 14.48
C TRP A 309 10.26 -26.68 13.96
N THR A 310 9.79 -27.72 13.27
CA THR A 310 10.65 -28.68 12.54
C THR A 310 10.08 -28.93 11.15
N GLY A 311 10.95 -29.16 10.17
CA GLY A 311 10.54 -29.35 8.78
C GLY A 311 11.72 -29.45 7.83
N ASN A 312 11.53 -28.99 6.59
CA ASN A 312 12.61 -28.85 5.61
C ASN A 312 12.24 -27.74 4.61
N LEU A 313 12.77 -26.54 4.84
CA LEU A 313 12.66 -25.41 3.91
C LEU A 313 13.96 -25.25 3.15
N ASN A 314 13.97 -25.48 1.85
CA ASN A 314 15.12 -25.16 1.02
C ASN A 314 15.15 -23.64 0.75
N PHE A 315 16.21 -23.15 0.12
CA PHE A 315 16.32 -21.75 -0.25
C PHE A 315 15.08 -21.25 -1.02
N LEU A 316 14.51 -20.13 -0.55
CA LEU A 316 13.28 -19.49 -0.99
C LEU A 316 11.97 -20.26 -0.74
N ASP A 317 12.03 -21.47 -0.17
CA ASP A 317 10.83 -22.13 0.34
C ASP A 317 10.31 -21.38 1.57
N ASP A 318 9.00 -21.43 1.77
CA ASP A 318 8.31 -20.77 2.87
C ASP A 318 7.35 -21.68 3.63
N VAL A 319 7.02 -21.27 4.85
CA VAL A 319 6.02 -21.93 5.70
C VAL A 319 5.16 -20.89 6.39
N GLU A 320 3.87 -21.17 6.50
CA GLU A 320 2.95 -20.42 7.34
C GLU A 320 2.72 -21.13 8.67
N ILE A 321 2.76 -20.38 9.76
CA ILE A 321 2.50 -20.88 11.11
C ILE A 321 1.25 -20.19 11.64
N GLN A 322 0.19 -20.97 11.84
CA GLN A 322 -1.06 -20.52 12.44
C GLN A 322 -0.95 -20.55 13.96
N LEU A 323 -1.19 -19.41 14.62
CA LEU A 323 -1.26 -19.35 16.07
C LEU A 323 -2.66 -19.73 16.59
N PRO A 324 -2.75 -20.26 17.83
CA PRO A 324 -4.04 -20.36 18.52
C PRO A 324 -4.61 -18.96 18.80
N GLN A 325 -5.88 -18.91 19.23
CA GLN A 325 -6.47 -17.66 19.69
C GLN A 325 -5.67 -17.10 20.87
N LEU A 326 -5.14 -15.89 20.69
CA LEU A 326 -4.44 -15.12 21.70
C LEU A 326 -5.44 -14.31 22.52
N SER A 327 -5.12 -14.09 23.79
CA SER A 327 -5.84 -13.15 24.65
C SER A 327 -4.83 -12.27 25.37
N PHE A 328 -5.10 -10.97 25.39
CA PHE A 328 -4.16 -9.96 25.88
C PHE A 328 -4.93 -8.77 26.47
N PRO A 329 -4.31 -8.05 27.43
CA PRO A 329 -4.83 -6.77 27.87
C PRO A 329 -4.74 -5.76 26.73
N LEU A 330 -5.89 -5.30 26.25
CA LEU A 330 -5.96 -4.35 25.15
C LEU A 330 -5.55 -2.94 25.63
N GLU A 331 -4.55 -2.37 24.98
CA GLU A 331 -4.07 -0.98 25.14
C GLU A 331 -4.54 -0.10 23.97
N ASP A 332 -4.25 1.20 24.01
CA ASP A 332 -4.64 2.11 22.91
C ASP A 332 -3.78 1.86 21.66
N THR A 333 -2.49 1.62 21.86
CA THR A 333 -1.56 1.10 20.86
C THR A 333 -1.01 -0.21 21.38
N ASN A 334 -0.98 -1.23 20.53
CA ASN A 334 -0.55 -2.57 20.85
C ASN A 334 0.48 -3.05 19.82
N HIS A 335 1.33 -3.97 20.24
CA HIS A 335 2.40 -4.53 19.42
C HIS A 335 2.36 -6.04 19.50
N PHE A 336 2.06 -6.71 18.39
CA PHE A 336 2.25 -8.15 18.24
C PHE A 336 3.62 -8.40 17.62
N VAL A 337 4.50 -9.04 18.38
CA VAL A 337 5.89 -9.27 18.00
C VAL A 337 6.13 -10.75 17.82
N VAL A 338 6.76 -11.13 16.71
CA VAL A 338 7.27 -12.47 16.45
C VAL A 338 8.78 -12.37 16.21
N GLU A 339 9.55 -13.28 16.80
CA GLU A 339 11.01 -13.30 16.76
C GLU A 339 11.50 -14.72 16.46
N ILE A 340 12.41 -14.86 15.49
CA ILE A 340 13.19 -16.09 15.29
C ILE A 340 14.41 -16.01 16.22
N THR A 341 14.51 -16.93 17.16
CA THR A 341 15.56 -16.93 18.19
C THR A 341 16.72 -17.88 17.86
N SER A 342 16.46 -18.91 17.06
CA SER A 342 17.49 -19.80 16.52
C SER A 342 17.00 -20.53 15.27
N VAL A 343 17.95 -20.88 14.40
CA VAL A 343 17.74 -21.62 13.16
C VAL A 343 18.74 -22.76 13.12
N ASN A 344 18.27 -23.98 12.85
CA ASN A 344 19.10 -25.20 12.84
C ASN A 344 19.90 -25.43 14.14
N GLY A 345 19.39 -24.94 15.28
CA GLY A 345 20.03 -25.06 16.60
C GLY A 345 21.18 -24.08 16.85
N THR A 346 21.43 -23.14 15.94
CA THR A 346 22.42 -22.06 16.08
C THR A 346 21.76 -20.69 15.95
N SER A 347 22.54 -19.62 16.14
CA SER A 347 22.09 -18.28 15.75
C SER A 347 21.81 -18.25 14.26
N ASP A 348 20.85 -17.41 13.88
CA ASP A 348 20.71 -16.95 12.51
C ASP A 348 21.95 -16.11 12.12
N ASP A 349 22.41 -16.24 10.86
CA ASP A 349 23.55 -15.51 10.31
C ASP A 349 23.23 -14.03 10.04
N TYR A 350 21.96 -13.69 9.84
CA TYR A 350 21.48 -12.33 9.55
C TYR A 350 20.29 -11.94 10.43
N SER A 351 20.55 -11.27 11.55
CA SER A 351 19.52 -11.00 12.55
C SER A 351 18.49 -9.90 12.20
N ASP A 352 18.74 -9.05 11.21
CA ASP A 352 17.90 -7.86 10.98
C ASP A 352 16.50 -8.21 10.45
N ASN A 353 16.31 -9.42 9.93
CA ASN A 353 15.04 -9.92 9.37
C ASN A 353 14.35 -10.97 10.28
N ASN A 354 14.88 -11.18 11.49
CA ASN A 354 14.38 -12.17 12.46
C ASN A 354 13.16 -11.69 13.25
N THR A 355 12.75 -10.44 13.10
CA THR A 355 11.68 -9.84 13.90
C THR A 355 10.67 -9.13 13.02
N ILE A 356 9.39 -9.40 13.26
CA ILE A 356 8.29 -8.57 12.77
C ILE A 356 7.51 -8.01 13.96
N ASN A 357 7.18 -6.72 13.89
CA ASN A 357 6.36 -6.03 14.87
C ASN A 357 5.14 -5.47 14.16
N HIS A 358 3.98 -6.09 14.39
CA HIS A 358 2.69 -5.60 13.91
C HIS A 358 2.09 -4.65 14.95
N GLU A 359 2.09 -3.36 14.64
CA GLU A 359 1.41 -2.35 15.45
C GLU A 359 -0.07 -2.31 15.11
N PHE A 360 -0.93 -2.33 16.13
CA PHE A 360 -2.37 -2.22 15.98
C PHE A 360 -3.01 -1.42 17.11
N TYR A 361 -4.23 -0.92 16.88
CA TYR A 361 -4.86 0.05 17.76
C TYR A 361 -6.15 -0.49 18.36
N ARG A 362 -6.54 0.10 19.51
CA ARG A 362 -7.91 -0.05 20.00
C ARG A 362 -8.89 0.46 18.93
N ALA A 363 -9.97 -0.29 18.70
CA ALA A 363 -11.02 0.11 17.79
C ALA A 363 -11.79 1.32 18.34
N ASP A 364 -12.02 2.31 17.48
CA ASP A 364 -12.82 3.48 17.80
C ASP A 364 -14.26 3.07 18.17
N ILE A 365 -14.91 3.88 19.00
CA ILE A 365 -16.32 3.69 19.35
C ILE A 365 -17.18 4.37 18.28
N LEU A 366 -17.89 3.55 17.51
CA LEU A 366 -18.76 4.00 16.44
C LEU A 366 -20.20 4.17 16.96
N GLY A 367 -20.80 5.31 16.61
CA GLY A 367 -22.25 5.53 16.69
C GLY A 367 -22.92 5.41 15.32
N GLU A 368 -24.24 5.50 15.27
CA GLU A 368 -24.97 5.43 14.00
C GLU A 368 -25.09 6.77 13.26
N PRO A 369 -25.05 6.75 11.91
CA PRO A 369 -24.81 5.59 11.06
C PRO A 369 -23.31 5.24 10.93
N ALA A 370 -22.98 3.95 10.87
CA ALA A 370 -21.70 3.48 10.34
C ALA A 370 -21.88 2.95 8.92
N VAL A 371 -20.98 3.33 8.03
CA VAL A 371 -21.05 3.03 6.60
C VAL A 371 -19.71 2.49 6.14
N MET A 372 -19.74 1.35 5.46
CA MET A 372 -18.61 0.82 4.72
C MET A 372 -18.73 1.22 3.24
N PHE A 373 -17.71 1.88 2.72
CA PHE A 373 -17.49 2.02 1.28
C PHE A 373 -16.57 0.89 0.83
N LEU A 374 -16.99 0.09 -0.15
CA LEU A 374 -16.19 -0.98 -0.73
C LEU A 374 -15.96 -0.66 -2.22
N GLY A 375 -14.77 -0.20 -2.56
CA GLY A 375 -14.28 -0.10 -3.93
C GLY A 375 -13.84 -1.48 -4.40
N LEU A 376 -14.46 -1.97 -5.47
CA LEU A 376 -14.11 -3.24 -6.11
C LEU A 376 -13.01 -3.03 -7.14
N ASP A 377 -12.18 -4.06 -7.34
CA ASP A 377 -11.11 -4.05 -8.32
C ASP A 377 -11.56 -4.65 -9.67
N ASP A 378 -10.62 -5.17 -10.46
CA ASP A 378 -10.88 -5.77 -11.76
C ASP A 378 -11.55 -7.16 -11.66
N ASN A 379 -11.49 -7.83 -10.50
CA ASN A 379 -12.03 -9.17 -10.25
C ASN A 379 -13.09 -9.17 -9.12
N PRO A 380 -14.18 -8.38 -9.23
CA PRO A 380 -15.17 -8.16 -8.16
C PRO A 380 -15.87 -9.44 -7.66
N GLU A 381 -15.87 -10.51 -8.44
CA GLU A 381 -16.42 -11.81 -8.08
C GLU A 381 -15.61 -12.53 -7.00
N GLN A 382 -14.37 -12.11 -6.76
CA GLN A 382 -13.49 -12.67 -5.73
C GLN A 382 -13.74 -12.04 -4.36
N THR A 383 -14.36 -10.85 -4.31
CA THR A 383 -14.58 -10.07 -3.08
C THR A 383 -15.88 -10.45 -2.36
N THR A 384 -15.77 -10.88 -1.10
CA THR A 384 -16.93 -11.06 -0.19
C THR A 384 -16.63 -10.47 1.18
N TRP A 385 -17.63 -10.28 2.04
CA TRP A 385 -17.41 -9.80 3.40
C TRP A 385 -18.48 -10.29 4.38
N LYS A 386 -18.12 -10.34 5.66
CA LYS A 386 -18.99 -10.73 6.78
C LYS A 386 -18.76 -9.84 7.98
N LEU A 387 -19.86 -9.46 8.64
CA LEU A 387 -19.87 -8.80 9.94
C LEU A 387 -20.36 -9.80 10.99
N PHE A 388 -19.53 -10.06 11.99
CA PHE A 388 -19.81 -10.95 13.10
C PHE A 388 -20.09 -10.16 14.38
N ASN A 389 -21.03 -10.61 15.19
CA ASN A 389 -21.20 -10.11 16.56
C ASN A 389 -20.15 -10.72 17.51
N PHE A 390 -20.17 -10.29 18.78
CA PHE A 390 -19.25 -10.80 19.82
C PHE A 390 -19.42 -12.29 20.15
N LEU A 391 -20.55 -12.91 19.80
CA LEU A 391 -20.79 -14.35 19.96
C LEU A 391 -20.22 -15.17 18.79
N GLY A 392 -19.80 -14.51 17.71
CA GLY A 392 -19.32 -15.14 16.49
C GLY A 392 -20.42 -15.44 15.47
N ASP A 393 -21.65 -14.96 15.67
CA ASP A 393 -22.72 -15.09 14.67
C ASP A 393 -22.56 -14.04 13.57
N VAL A 394 -22.80 -14.44 12.31
CA VAL A 394 -22.87 -13.51 11.18
C VAL A 394 -24.16 -12.69 11.30
N VAL A 395 -24.03 -11.37 11.46
CA VAL A 395 -25.17 -10.43 11.52
C VAL A 395 -25.43 -9.75 10.17
N GLN A 396 -24.43 -9.66 9.31
CA GLN A 396 -24.56 -9.10 7.97
C GLN A 396 -23.45 -9.67 7.06
N GLU A 397 -23.71 -9.82 5.77
CA GLU A 397 -22.73 -10.27 4.78
C GLU A 397 -23.05 -9.72 3.39
N GLY A 398 -22.08 -9.78 2.48
CA GLY A 398 -22.26 -9.36 1.09
C GLY A 398 -21.19 -9.91 0.14
N GLY A 399 -21.42 -9.67 -1.16
CA GLY A 399 -20.68 -10.30 -2.25
C GLY A 399 -21.17 -11.74 -2.54
N PRO A 400 -20.58 -12.43 -3.54
CA PRO A 400 -19.64 -11.88 -4.52
C PRO A 400 -20.30 -10.81 -5.40
N TYR A 401 -19.50 -9.93 -6.00
CA TYR A 401 -19.99 -8.84 -6.85
C TYR A 401 -19.72 -9.13 -8.33
N SER A 402 -20.19 -8.26 -9.23
CA SER A 402 -20.05 -8.45 -10.69
C SER A 402 -19.73 -7.18 -11.47
N ASP A 403 -19.57 -6.06 -10.78
CA ASP A 403 -19.31 -4.75 -11.40
C ASP A 403 -17.88 -4.29 -11.06
N PRO A 404 -16.90 -4.50 -11.97
CA PRO A 404 -15.51 -4.10 -11.72
C PRO A 404 -15.38 -2.59 -11.52
N ASN A 405 -14.38 -2.16 -10.75
CA ASN A 405 -14.06 -0.74 -10.51
C ASN A 405 -15.26 0.10 -10.00
N SER A 406 -16.20 -0.52 -9.28
CA SER A 406 -17.39 0.15 -8.73
C SER A 406 -17.33 0.28 -7.20
N ILE A 407 -17.98 1.29 -6.64
CA ILE A 407 -18.06 1.49 -5.18
C ILE A 407 -19.43 1.01 -4.69
N LYS A 408 -19.43 0.13 -3.70
CA LYS A 408 -20.62 -0.29 -2.95
C LYS A 408 -20.69 0.47 -1.63
N THR A 409 -21.81 1.13 -1.36
CA THR A 409 -22.08 1.82 -0.09
C THR A 409 -22.96 0.94 0.78
N ILE A 410 -22.43 0.49 1.90
CA ILE A 410 -23.03 -0.52 2.77
C ILE A 410 -23.23 0.10 4.14
N ILE A 411 -24.48 0.19 4.60
CA ILE A 411 -24.77 0.58 5.99
C ILE A 411 -24.54 -0.67 6.86
N LEU A 412 -23.66 -0.55 7.86
CA LEU A 412 -23.36 -1.63 8.79
C LEU A 412 -24.44 -1.67 9.87
N GLY A 413 -25.09 -2.83 10.01
CA GLY A 413 -26.13 -3.08 10.99
C GLY A 413 -25.55 -3.66 12.26
N PHE A 414 -25.75 -2.96 13.38
CA PHE A 414 -25.38 -3.44 14.71
C PHE A 414 -26.64 -3.77 15.52
N THR A 415 -26.61 -4.88 16.25
CA THR A 415 -27.77 -5.36 17.01
C THR A 415 -27.75 -4.93 18.49
N SER A 416 -26.58 -4.53 19.00
CA SER A 416 -26.33 -4.21 20.40
C SER A 416 -24.96 -3.55 20.58
N SER A 417 -24.81 -2.68 21.58
CA SER A 417 -23.49 -2.19 22.03
C SER A 417 -22.54 -3.35 22.35
N SER A 418 -21.51 -3.55 21.52
CA SER A 418 -20.52 -4.62 21.67
C SER A 418 -19.36 -4.45 20.69
N CYS A 419 -18.41 -5.37 20.77
CA CYS A 419 -17.36 -5.54 19.77
C CYS A 419 -17.89 -6.38 18.60
N TYR A 420 -17.71 -5.90 17.37
CA TYR A 420 -18.04 -6.61 16.14
C TYR A 420 -16.77 -6.86 15.34
N ARG A 421 -16.74 -7.95 14.58
CA ARG A 421 -15.62 -8.30 13.73
C ARG A 421 -16.05 -8.23 12.27
N LEU A 422 -15.40 -7.40 11.49
CA LEU A 422 -15.56 -7.30 10.04
C LEU A 422 -14.45 -8.14 9.39
N GLU A 423 -14.84 -9.11 8.57
CA GLU A 423 -13.93 -9.87 7.73
C GLU A 423 -14.22 -9.55 6.27
N VAL A 424 -13.20 -9.16 5.53
CA VAL A 424 -13.24 -8.96 4.07
C VAL A 424 -12.39 -10.05 3.45
N TYR A 425 -12.92 -10.75 2.45
CA TYR A 425 -12.26 -11.87 1.82
C TYR A 425 -12.03 -11.59 0.35
N ASP A 426 -10.93 -12.11 -0.15
CA ASP A 426 -10.60 -12.18 -1.56
C ASP A 426 -10.19 -13.63 -1.91
N SER A 427 -10.88 -14.24 -2.87
CA SER A 427 -10.57 -15.61 -3.31
C SER A 427 -9.41 -15.71 -4.29
N GLY A 428 -8.92 -14.59 -4.82
CA GLY A 428 -7.72 -14.48 -5.66
C GLY A 428 -6.41 -14.57 -4.86
N ASN A 429 -6.47 -14.28 -3.56
CA ASN A 429 -5.36 -14.13 -2.63
C ASN A 429 -4.42 -12.97 -2.98
N ASP A 430 -4.92 -11.95 -3.68
CA ASP A 430 -4.19 -10.73 -4.03
C ASP A 430 -4.80 -9.47 -3.39
N GLY A 431 -5.82 -9.63 -2.55
CA GLY A 431 -6.46 -8.56 -1.80
C GLY A 431 -7.42 -7.74 -2.65
N LEU A 432 -7.55 -6.45 -2.36
CA LEU A 432 -8.27 -5.50 -3.20
C LEU A 432 -7.26 -4.69 -4.01
N THR A 433 -6.96 -5.15 -5.22
CA THR A 433 -5.87 -4.58 -6.03
C THR A 433 -6.30 -3.33 -6.82
N GLY A 434 -5.34 -2.57 -7.37
CA GLY A 434 -5.64 -1.45 -8.26
C GLY A 434 -6.47 -0.33 -7.60
N ASN A 435 -7.73 -0.19 -7.99
CA ASN A 435 -8.68 0.77 -7.40
C ASN A 435 -9.49 0.17 -6.23
N GLY A 436 -9.23 -1.08 -5.87
CA GLY A 436 -9.90 -1.78 -4.79
C GLY A 436 -9.53 -1.20 -3.42
N PHE A 437 -10.52 -1.09 -2.54
CA PHE A 437 -10.35 -0.70 -1.13
C PHE A 437 -11.63 -0.96 -0.35
N TYR A 438 -11.54 -0.96 0.97
CA TYR A 438 -12.70 -0.72 1.81
C TYR A 438 -12.41 0.30 2.89
N GLN A 439 -13.42 1.08 3.27
CA GLN A 439 -13.30 2.13 4.27
C GLN A 439 -14.55 2.13 5.14
N VAL A 440 -14.36 2.07 6.46
CA VAL A 440 -15.46 2.24 7.42
C VAL A 440 -15.45 3.66 7.95
N VAL A 441 -16.58 4.35 7.76
CA VAL A 441 -16.82 5.70 8.29
C VAL A 441 -17.99 5.69 9.26
N TYR A 442 -18.04 6.69 10.13
CA TYR A 442 -19.14 6.90 11.06
C TYR A 442 -19.42 8.39 11.28
N GLY A 443 -20.61 8.71 11.77
CA GLY A 443 -21.01 10.09 12.07
C GLY A 443 -21.01 11.01 10.84
N THR A 444 -20.39 12.20 10.96
CA THR A 444 -20.38 13.23 9.91
C THR A 444 -19.21 13.11 8.92
N ASN A 445 -18.63 11.91 8.73
CA ASN A 445 -17.44 11.55 7.92
C ASN A 445 -16.14 11.31 8.70
N SER A 446 -16.20 10.75 9.91
CA SER A 446 -14.99 10.25 10.58
C SER A 446 -14.62 8.88 10.02
N THR A 447 -13.36 8.69 9.63
CA THR A 447 -12.85 7.36 9.21
C THR A 447 -12.44 6.56 10.44
N ALA A 448 -13.02 5.38 10.62
CA ALA A 448 -12.58 4.43 11.65
C ALA A 448 -11.31 3.70 11.19
N PHE A 449 -11.35 3.13 9.98
CA PHE A 449 -10.21 2.45 9.35
C PHE A 449 -10.43 2.28 7.84
N VAL A 450 -9.33 1.98 7.15
CA VAL A 450 -9.25 1.67 5.71
C VAL A 450 -8.47 0.36 5.59
N GLY A 451 -8.86 -0.50 4.66
CA GLY A 451 -8.09 -1.68 4.29
C GLY A 451 -8.17 -1.96 2.79
N GLY A 452 -7.35 -2.89 2.31
CA GLY A 452 -7.30 -3.29 0.91
C GLY A 452 -6.07 -4.12 0.55
N ASP A 453 -4.96 -3.92 1.26
CA ASP A 453 -3.73 -4.70 1.09
C ASP A 453 -3.73 -5.92 2.03
N PHE A 454 -4.20 -7.05 1.54
CA PHE A 454 -4.23 -8.33 2.24
C PHE A 454 -4.10 -9.48 1.25
N SER A 455 -3.89 -10.71 1.74
CA SER A 455 -3.89 -11.91 0.89
C SER A 455 -5.33 -12.36 0.59
N ASP A 456 -5.79 -13.35 1.33
CA ASP A 456 -7.09 -14.00 1.21
C ASP A 456 -8.16 -13.35 2.08
N LYS A 457 -7.73 -12.71 3.19
CA LYS A 457 -8.64 -12.16 4.19
C LYS A 457 -7.99 -11.06 5.02
N ASP A 458 -8.75 -9.99 5.21
CA ASP A 458 -8.50 -8.95 6.20
C ASP A 458 -9.51 -9.03 7.36
N VAL A 459 -9.07 -8.71 8.58
CA VAL A 459 -9.86 -8.82 9.80
C VAL A 459 -9.70 -7.53 10.59
N ASN A 460 -10.79 -6.82 10.82
CA ASN A 460 -10.80 -5.63 11.68
C ASN A 460 -11.99 -5.65 12.62
N GLU A 461 -11.82 -5.09 13.81
CA GLU A 461 -12.89 -5.00 14.81
C GLU A 461 -13.43 -3.58 14.94
N ILE A 462 -14.71 -3.50 15.28
CA ILE A 462 -15.48 -2.28 15.48
C ILE A 462 -16.05 -2.33 16.88
N THR A 463 -15.71 -1.34 17.71
CA THR A 463 -16.49 -1.09 18.92
C THR A 463 -17.75 -0.36 18.49
N TYR A 464 -18.89 -1.03 18.51
CA TYR A 464 -20.17 -0.34 18.42
C TYR A 464 -20.66 -0.08 19.83
N ASP A 465 -20.95 1.17 20.12
CA ASP A 465 -21.78 1.49 21.26
C ASP A 465 -22.94 2.31 20.74
N ILE A 466 -24.12 2.07 21.31
CA ILE A 466 -25.15 3.09 21.31
C ILE A 466 -24.59 4.19 22.21
N VAL A 467 -23.67 4.99 21.66
CA VAL A 467 -23.31 6.26 22.25
C VAL A 467 -24.65 6.97 22.37
N GLY A 468 -25.15 7.01 23.60
CA GLY A 468 -26.19 7.95 23.94
C GLY A 468 -25.68 9.27 23.39
N VAL A 469 -26.48 9.95 22.57
CA VAL A 469 -26.44 11.41 22.60
C VAL A 469 -26.38 11.75 24.09
N ASP A 470 -25.27 12.33 24.54
CA ASP A 470 -24.95 12.67 25.94
C ASP A 470 -26.17 12.51 26.85
N GLU A 471 -26.18 11.46 27.69
CA GLU A 471 -27.26 11.09 28.61
C GLU A 471 -28.63 11.67 28.25
N ASN A 472 -29.51 10.82 27.71
CA ASN A 472 -30.95 11.00 27.76
C ASN A 472 -31.45 11.19 29.22
N ASP A 473 -31.30 12.39 29.78
CA ASP A 473 -32.37 13.00 30.56
C ASP A 473 -33.43 13.43 29.53
N ALA A 474 -34.21 12.46 29.05
CA ALA A 474 -35.19 12.63 27.98
C ALA A 474 -36.28 13.63 28.38
N ALA A 475 -35.99 14.93 28.38
CA ALA A 475 -36.91 15.99 28.78
C ALA A 475 -37.86 16.39 27.63
N VAL A 476 -37.54 16.05 26.38
CA VAL A 476 -38.36 16.39 25.20
C VAL A 476 -38.53 15.16 24.33
N ASN A 477 -39.72 14.55 24.35
CA ASN A 477 -40.04 13.34 23.57
C ASN A 477 -40.33 13.65 22.09
N SER A 478 -40.67 14.90 21.79
CA SER A 478 -40.93 15.38 20.43
C SER A 478 -40.97 16.91 20.41
N LEU A 479 -40.34 17.55 19.41
CA LEU A 479 -40.43 18.98 19.12
C LEU A 479 -40.80 19.17 17.65
N ASN A 480 -41.96 19.77 17.40
CA ASN A 480 -42.47 20.04 16.06
C ASN A 480 -42.68 21.54 15.87
N ILE A 481 -42.21 22.08 14.74
CA ILE A 481 -42.39 23.49 14.37
C ILE A 481 -43.09 23.56 13.01
N PHE A 482 -44.25 24.22 12.97
CA PHE A 482 -45.09 24.30 11.77
C PHE A 482 -45.93 25.58 11.74
N PRO A 483 -46.33 26.08 10.57
CA PRO A 483 -45.89 25.62 9.25
C PRO A 483 -44.43 25.99 8.97
N ASN A 484 -43.77 25.22 8.12
CA ASN A 484 -42.46 25.57 7.57
C ASN A 484 -42.49 25.22 6.07
N PRO A 485 -42.56 26.20 5.15
CA PRO A 485 -42.41 27.65 5.36
C PRO A 485 -43.58 28.35 6.08
N ALA A 486 -43.31 29.43 6.82
CA ALA A 486 -44.31 30.27 7.51
C ALA A 486 -44.43 31.67 6.90
N THR A 487 -45.61 32.28 6.99
CA THR A 487 -45.86 33.67 6.55
C THR A 487 -46.13 34.59 7.74
N ASP A 488 -47.12 34.25 8.57
CA ASP A 488 -47.57 35.15 9.65
C ASP A 488 -47.12 34.68 11.02
N LYS A 489 -47.26 33.37 11.29
CA LYS A 489 -46.95 32.76 12.60
C LYS A 489 -46.30 31.40 12.42
N ILE A 490 -45.46 31.04 13.38
CA ILE A 490 -44.97 29.68 13.59
C ILE A 490 -45.54 29.14 14.89
N SER A 491 -45.99 27.90 14.87
CA SER A 491 -46.42 27.15 16.04
C SER A 491 -45.34 26.15 16.42
N MET A 492 -45.04 26.07 17.70
CA MET A 492 -44.12 25.12 18.28
C MET A 492 -44.89 24.24 19.26
N SER A 493 -44.83 22.93 19.03
CA SER A 493 -45.41 21.91 19.90
C SER A 493 -44.31 21.01 20.42
N LEU A 494 -44.16 20.94 21.74
CA LEU A 494 -43.14 20.15 22.40
C LEU A 494 -43.77 19.26 23.48
N MET A 495 -43.30 18.03 23.61
CA MET A 495 -43.76 17.10 24.64
C MET A 495 -42.70 16.98 25.73
N LEU A 496 -43.01 17.42 26.94
CA LEU A 496 -42.14 17.28 28.11
C LEU A 496 -42.38 15.96 28.86
N SER A 497 -41.32 15.31 29.33
CA SER A 497 -41.45 14.13 30.20
C SER A 497 -41.59 14.48 31.69
N ASP A 498 -41.06 15.63 32.11
CA ASP A 498 -41.09 16.18 33.47
C ASP A 498 -41.16 17.72 33.44
N SER A 499 -41.22 18.36 34.60
CA SER A 499 -41.38 19.82 34.69
C SER A 499 -40.06 20.56 34.39
N LYS A 500 -39.99 21.37 33.32
CA LYS A 500 -38.76 22.08 32.89
C LYS A 500 -39.03 23.53 32.51
N ASN A 501 -38.04 24.40 32.71
CA ASN A 501 -38.06 25.80 32.27
C ASN A 501 -37.80 25.89 30.77
N ILE A 502 -38.60 26.64 30.01
CA ILE A 502 -38.43 26.76 28.56
C ILE A 502 -38.20 28.21 28.16
N SER A 503 -37.18 28.45 27.34
CA SER A 503 -37.06 29.69 26.57
C SER A 503 -36.79 29.40 25.09
N VAL A 504 -37.26 30.29 24.22
CA VAL A 504 -37.11 30.18 22.78
C VAL A 504 -36.56 31.49 22.25
N GLU A 505 -35.57 31.41 21.38
CA GLU A 505 -34.90 32.53 20.74
C GLU A 505 -34.86 32.28 19.24
N ILE A 506 -35.15 33.30 18.43
CA ILE A 506 -35.08 33.24 16.96
C ILE A 506 -33.95 34.13 16.50
N TYR A 507 -33.13 33.64 15.57
CA TYR A 507 -31.96 34.30 15.01
C TYR A 507 -32.06 34.37 13.48
N ASP A 508 -31.52 35.41 12.88
CA ASP A 508 -31.25 35.43 11.44
C ASP A 508 -29.94 34.68 11.10
N LEU A 509 -29.65 34.50 9.81
CA LEU A 509 -28.44 33.79 9.35
C LEU A 509 -27.12 34.48 9.71
N THR A 510 -27.13 35.75 10.10
CA THR A 510 -25.94 36.46 10.58
C THR A 510 -25.69 36.22 12.08
N GLY A 511 -26.58 35.47 12.74
CA GLY A 511 -26.52 35.20 14.18
C GLY A 511 -27.13 36.32 15.03
N LYS A 512 -27.78 37.31 14.42
CA LYS A 512 -28.46 38.38 15.16
C LYS A 512 -29.78 37.86 15.71
N LYS A 513 -30.01 38.06 17.00
CA LYS A 513 -31.26 37.69 17.68
C LYS A 513 -32.38 38.61 17.21
N VAL A 514 -33.45 37.99 16.72
CA VAL A 514 -34.62 38.64 16.12
C VAL A 514 -35.74 38.78 17.14
N THR A 515 -36.04 37.72 17.86
CA THR A 515 -37.01 37.72 18.97
C THR A 515 -36.66 36.64 19.98
N ALA A 516 -37.20 36.76 21.19
CA ALA A 516 -37.07 35.76 22.24
C ALA A 516 -38.32 35.75 23.13
N GLN A 517 -38.68 34.57 23.62
CA GLN A 517 -39.77 34.37 24.57
C GLN A 517 -39.32 33.39 25.65
N ASN A 518 -39.52 33.76 26.91
CA ASN A 518 -39.34 32.85 28.03
C ASN A 518 -40.72 32.35 28.46
N LEU A 519 -40.94 31.03 28.38
CA LEU A 519 -42.18 30.37 28.78
C LEU A 519 -42.15 29.96 30.26
N GLY A 520 -41.02 30.10 30.95
CA GLY A 520 -40.86 29.70 32.35
C GLY A 520 -40.95 28.19 32.54
N THR A 521 -41.09 27.76 33.80
CA THR A 521 -41.25 26.34 34.15
C THR A 521 -42.62 25.83 33.72
N GLN A 522 -42.61 24.85 32.81
CA GLN A 522 -43.78 24.15 32.30
C GLN A 522 -43.84 22.73 32.89
N PRO A 523 -45.03 22.20 33.21
CA PRO A 523 -45.19 20.84 33.72
C PRO A 523 -44.96 19.78 32.63
N ALA A 524 -44.82 18.51 33.02
CA ALA A 524 -44.78 17.38 32.09
C ALA A 524 -46.03 17.36 31.18
N GLY A 525 -45.87 16.95 29.92
CA GLY A 525 -46.92 16.90 28.90
C GLY A 525 -46.69 17.85 27.72
N TRP A 526 -47.72 18.00 26.88
CA TRP A 526 -47.64 18.87 25.70
C TRP A 526 -47.65 20.35 26.07
N VAL A 527 -46.65 21.08 25.60
CA VAL A 527 -46.58 22.54 25.65
C VAL A 527 -46.67 23.05 24.22
N ASN A 528 -47.62 23.96 23.98
CA ASN A 528 -47.82 24.60 22.69
C ASN A 528 -47.61 26.10 22.84
N THR A 529 -46.79 26.68 21.95
CA THR A 529 -46.61 28.13 21.86
C THR A 529 -46.61 28.57 20.39
N SER A 530 -46.80 29.86 20.15
CA SER A 530 -46.75 30.43 18.81
C SER A 530 -45.97 31.74 18.80
N PHE A 531 -45.19 31.97 17.75
CA PHE A 531 -44.43 33.20 17.53
C PHE A 531 -44.96 33.92 16.31
N ASP A 532 -45.14 35.23 16.45
CA ASP A 532 -45.44 36.10 15.32
C ASP A 532 -44.16 36.38 14.53
N VAL A 533 -44.18 36.00 13.26
CA VAL A 533 -43.07 36.20 12.31
C VAL A 533 -43.47 37.11 11.15
N SER A 534 -44.67 37.70 11.18
CA SER A 534 -45.22 38.53 10.10
C SER A 534 -44.40 39.79 9.80
N LEU A 535 -43.62 40.26 10.78
CA LEU A 535 -42.74 41.41 10.64
C LEU A 535 -41.30 41.04 10.21
N LEU A 536 -41.01 39.76 10.04
CA LEU A 536 -39.70 39.28 9.60
C LEU A 536 -39.61 39.33 8.07
N GLN A 537 -38.41 39.62 7.56
CA GLN A 537 -38.17 39.59 6.12
C GLN A 537 -38.20 38.14 5.63
N SER A 538 -38.59 37.93 4.37
CA SER A 538 -38.53 36.60 3.77
C SER A 538 -37.09 36.06 3.80
N GLY A 539 -36.89 34.87 4.36
CA GLY A 539 -35.55 34.36 4.60
C GLY A 539 -35.52 33.11 5.48
N VAL A 540 -34.31 32.62 5.73
CA VAL A 540 -34.07 31.49 6.64
C VAL A 540 -33.77 32.03 8.03
N TYR A 541 -34.41 31.45 9.03
CA TYR A 541 -34.22 31.76 10.45
C TYR A 541 -33.87 30.50 11.23
N ILE A 542 -33.12 30.69 12.32
CA ILE A 542 -32.73 29.64 13.24
C ILE A 542 -33.50 29.84 14.55
N ILE A 543 -34.21 28.81 14.98
CA ILE A 543 -34.95 28.79 16.24
C ILE A 543 -34.16 27.95 17.23
N LYS A 544 -33.68 28.61 18.28
CA LYS A 544 -32.99 28.01 19.41
C LYS A 544 -33.96 27.88 20.58
N THR A 545 -34.23 26.67 21.03
CA THR A 545 -35.14 26.37 22.15
C THR A 545 -34.35 25.77 23.30
N LEU A 546 -34.27 26.50 24.42
CA LEU A 546 -33.68 26.03 25.66
C LEU A 546 -34.76 25.37 26.54
N VAL A 547 -34.61 24.10 26.89
CA VAL A 547 -35.48 23.36 27.81
C VAL A 547 -34.64 22.87 28.99
N GLY A 548 -34.83 23.46 30.17
CA GLY A 548 -33.92 23.35 31.30
C GLY A 548 -32.54 23.88 30.92
N ASN A 549 -31.57 22.98 30.79
CA ASN A 549 -30.22 23.29 30.33
C ASN A 549 -29.95 22.84 28.88
N ARG A 550 -30.95 22.26 28.18
CA ARG A 550 -30.79 21.67 26.83
C ARG A 550 -31.13 22.66 25.74
N ILE A 551 -30.28 22.78 24.73
CA ILE A 551 -30.51 23.65 23.56
C ILE A 551 -30.91 22.80 22.35
N ASN A 552 -32.07 23.06 21.76
CA ASN A 552 -32.49 22.52 20.48
C ASN A 552 -32.42 23.60 19.40
N VAL A 553 -31.94 23.27 18.20
CA VAL A 553 -31.80 24.22 17.10
C VAL A 553 -32.55 23.71 15.89
N ASN A 554 -33.48 24.51 15.36
CA ASN A 554 -34.30 24.17 14.21
C ASN A 554 -34.24 25.27 13.16
N LYS A 555 -34.27 24.88 11.88
CA LYS A 555 -34.33 25.82 10.75
C LYS A 555 -35.78 26.06 10.33
N VAL A 556 -36.17 27.33 10.18
CA VAL A 556 -37.47 27.71 9.63
C VAL A 556 -37.30 28.70 8.48
N ILE A 557 -38.17 28.58 7.48
CA ILE A 557 -38.23 29.47 6.32
C ILE A 557 -39.42 30.42 6.52
N VAL A 558 -39.20 31.73 6.54
CA VAL A 558 -40.25 32.75 6.53
C VAL A 558 -40.41 33.29 5.10
N ARG A 559 -41.64 33.46 4.63
CA ARG A 559 -41.98 33.92 3.28
C ARG A 559 -42.68 35.26 3.28
#